data_AF-A0A8I6GH06-F1
#
_entry.id   AF-A0A8I6GH06-F1
#
_cell.length_a   1.000
_cell.length_b   1.000
_cell.length_c   1.000
_cell.angle_alpha   90.00
_cell.angle_beta   90.00
_cell.angle_gamma   90.00
#
_symmetry.space_group_name_H-M   'P 1'
#
loop_
_entity.id
_entity.type
_entity.pdbx_description
1 polymer ?
#
loop_
_entity_poly.entity_id
_entity_poly.type
_entity_poly.pdbx_seq_one_letter_code
_entity_poly.pdbx_strand_id
1 'polypeptide(L)'
;MADEALFLLLHNEMVSGVYKSAEQGEVENGRCITKLENMGFRVGQGLIERFTKDTARFKDELDIMKFICKDFWTTVFKKQIDNLRTNHQGIYVLQDNKFRLLIQLSAGKQYLEHASKANSR
;
A
#
# COMPACT_ATOMS: atom_id res chain seq x y z
N MET A 1 -3.99 11.53 -16.79
CA MET A 1 -3.60 10.49 -15.81
C MET A 1 -4.25 9.20 -16.27
N ALA A 2 -3.56 8.06 -16.22
CA ALA A 2 -4.21 6.78 -16.48
C ALA A 2 -5.43 6.63 -15.54
N ASP A 3 -6.51 6.04 -16.05
CA ASP A 3 -7.73 5.87 -15.29
C ASP A 3 -7.47 5.07 -13.99
N GLU A 4 -8.09 5.48 -12.89
CA GLU A 4 -7.87 4.84 -11.59
C GLU A 4 -8.27 3.36 -11.59
N ALA A 5 -9.26 2.98 -12.39
CA ALA A 5 -9.65 1.57 -12.51
C ALA A 5 -8.53 0.74 -13.14
N LEU A 6 -7.74 1.28 -14.06
CA LEU A 6 -6.61 0.56 -14.66
C LEU A 6 -5.54 0.22 -13.62
N PHE A 7 -5.23 1.16 -12.71
CA PHE A 7 -4.28 0.89 -11.63
C PHE A 7 -4.82 -0.18 -10.67
N LEU A 8 -6.10 -0.10 -10.30
CA LEU A 8 -6.73 -1.08 -9.41
C LEU A 8 -6.76 -2.48 -10.03
N LEU A 9 -7.13 -2.59 -11.31
CA LEU A 9 -7.13 -3.85 -12.05
C LEU A 9 -5.73 -4.42 -12.18
N LEU A 10 -4.75 -3.59 -12.53
CA LEU A 10 -3.35 -4.01 -12.62
C LEU A 10 -2.83 -4.51 -11.28
N HIS A 11 -3.08 -3.77 -10.18
CA HIS A 11 -2.71 -4.20 -8.85
C HIS A 11 -3.31 -5.58 -8.51
N ASN A 12 -4.60 -5.76 -8.76
CA ASN A 12 -5.28 -7.03 -8.48
C ASN A 12 -4.70 -8.20 -9.29
N GLU A 13 -4.44 -7.99 -10.58
CA GLU A 13 -3.85 -9.01 -11.45
C GLU A 13 -2.40 -9.31 -11.08
N MET A 14 -1.61 -8.31 -10.68
CA MET A 14 -0.25 -8.53 -10.19
C MET A 14 -0.23 -9.38 -8.93
N VAL A 15 -1.07 -9.07 -7.94
CA VAL A 15 -1.20 -9.88 -6.73
C VAL A 15 -1.63 -11.30 -7.11
N SER A 16 -2.73 -11.44 -7.85
CA SER A 16 -3.26 -12.75 -8.25
C SER A 16 -2.26 -13.57 -9.06
N GLY A 17 -1.55 -12.96 -10.01
CA GLY A 17 -0.58 -13.64 -10.87
C GLY A 17 0.66 -14.09 -10.11
N VAL A 18 1.19 -13.25 -9.21
CA VAL A 18 2.35 -13.59 -8.38
C VAL A 18 2.04 -14.78 -7.47
N TYR A 19 0.85 -14.82 -6.86
CA TYR A 19 0.45 -15.92 -5.99
C TYR A 19 -0.03 -17.18 -6.74
N LYS A 20 -0.59 -17.06 -7.96
CA LYS A 20 -0.94 -18.23 -8.80
C LYS A 20 0.28 -19.04 -9.25
N SER A 21 1.44 -18.40 -9.34
CA SER A 21 2.68 -19.02 -9.85
C SER A 21 3.51 -19.68 -8.73
N ALA A 22 3.05 -19.62 -7.49
CA ALA A 22 3.79 -20.04 -6.31
C ALA A 22 3.21 -21.33 -5.72
N GLU A 23 4.08 -22.22 -5.25
CA GLU A 23 3.65 -23.37 -4.45
C GLU A 23 3.19 -22.94 -3.05
N GLN A 24 2.37 -23.77 -2.42
CA GLN A 24 1.79 -23.47 -1.11
C GLN A 24 2.84 -23.69 0.00
N GLY A 25 3.31 -22.62 0.62
CA GLY A 25 4.23 -22.66 1.75
C GLY A 25 4.67 -21.28 2.25
N GLU A 26 5.07 -21.17 3.52
CA GLU A 26 5.46 -19.89 4.15
C GLU A 26 6.64 -19.21 3.43
N VAL A 27 7.61 -20.01 2.95
CA VAL A 27 8.80 -19.51 2.23
C VAL A 27 8.41 -18.90 0.88
N GLU A 28 7.53 -19.56 0.13
CA GLU A 28 7.02 -19.05 -1.15
C GLU A 28 6.13 -17.82 -0.96
N ASN A 29 5.31 -17.80 0.10
CA ASN A 29 4.54 -16.61 0.48
C ASN A 29 5.48 -15.43 0.77
N GLY A 30 6.58 -15.65 1.49
CA GLY A 30 7.61 -14.63 1.73
C GLY A 30 8.21 -14.10 0.42
N ARG A 31 8.54 -14.98 -0.53
CA ARG A 31 9.05 -14.58 -1.85
C ARG A 31 8.03 -13.76 -2.65
N CYS A 32 6.75 -14.12 -2.60
CA CYS A 32 5.67 -13.38 -3.24
C CYS A 32 5.55 -11.96 -2.65
N ILE A 33 5.58 -11.84 -1.32
CA ILE A 33 5.56 -10.55 -0.62
C ILE A 33 6.76 -9.70 -1.04
N THR A 34 7.98 -10.25 -1.01
CA THR A 34 9.19 -9.52 -1.41
C THR A 34 9.15 -9.06 -2.87
N LYS A 35 8.57 -9.84 -3.79
CA LYS A 35 8.40 -9.40 -5.19
C LYS A 35 7.44 -8.21 -5.29
N LEU A 36 6.30 -8.27 -4.61
CA LEU A 36 5.32 -7.18 -4.60
C LEU A 36 5.88 -5.92 -3.95
N GLU A 37 6.61 -6.07 -2.84
CA GLU A 37 7.26 -4.96 -2.13
C GLU A 37 8.31 -4.28 -3.01
N ASN A 38 9.19 -5.04 -3.68
CA ASN A 38 10.19 -4.46 -4.59
C ASN A 38 9.57 -3.66 -5.74
N MET A 39 8.44 -4.13 -6.29
CA MET A 39 7.71 -3.37 -7.30
C MET A 39 7.16 -2.06 -6.72
N GLY A 40 6.57 -2.12 -5.52
CA GLY A 40 6.11 -0.95 -4.78
C GLY A 40 7.24 0.04 -4.47
N PHE A 41 8.41 -0.44 -4.07
CA PHE A 41 9.60 0.37 -3.79
C PHE A 41 10.04 1.17 -5.01
N ARG A 42 10.17 0.50 -6.17
CA ARG A 42 10.57 1.16 -7.44
C ARG A 42 9.54 2.19 -7.90
N VAL A 43 8.25 1.87 -7.79
CA VAL A 43 7.18 2.83 -8.09
C VAL A 43 7.26 4.02 -7.14
N GLY A 44 7.44 3.78 -5.84
CA GLY A 44 7.60 4.81 -4.82
C GLY A 44 8.73 5.78 -5.13
N GLN A 45 9.91 5.28 -5.53
CA GLN A 45 11.04 6.11 -5.93
C GLN A 45 10.67 7.05 -7.10
N GLY A 46 10.11 6.51 -8.18
CA GLY A 46 9.71 7.31 -9.34
C GLY A 46 8.60 8.33 -9.02
N LEU A 47 7.68 7.99 -8.12
CA LEU A 47 6.65 8.91 -7.65
C LEU A 47 7.26 10.06 -6.83
N ILE A 48 8.17 9.76 -5.90
CA ILE A 48 8.86 10.78 -5.11
C ILE A 48 9.67 11.71 -6.02
N GLU A 49 10.50 11.17 -6.92
CA GLU A 49 11.27 11.98 -7.87
C GLU A 49 10.39 12.93 -8.68
N ARG A 50 9.20 12.47 -9.08
CA ARG A 50 8.22 13.27 -9.83
C ARG A 50 7.54 14.33 -8.96
N PHE A 51 7.10 13.99 -7.76
CA PHE A 51 6.24 14.85 -6.93
C PHE A 51 7.03 15.83 -6.08
N THR A 52 8.27 15.51 -5.72
CA THR A 52 9.11 16.38 -4.90
C THR A 52 10.09 17.22 -5.74
N LYS A 53 9.98 17.19 -7.07
CA LYS A 53 10.91 17.91 -7.98
C LYS A 53 11.08 19.38 -7.61
N ASP A 54 9.96 20.06 -7.32
CA ASP A 54 9.93 21.49 -6.98
C ASP A 54 9.66 21.71 -5.47
N THR A 55 9.75 20.65 -4.66
CA THR A 55 9.53 20.72 -3.22
C THR A 55 10.85 21.02 -2.50
N ALA A 56 10.82 21.92 -1.52
CA ALA A 56 11.97 22.13 -0.64
C ALA A 56 12.35 20.83 0.06
N ARG A 57 13.65 20.62 0.32
CA ARG A 57 14.11 19.42 1.03
C ARG A 57 13.42 19.31 2.39
N PHE A 58 12.96 18.11 2.72
CA PHE A 58 12.42 17.82 4.05
C PHE A 58 13.50 18.05 5.11
N LYS A 59 13.13 18.73 6.19
CA LYS A 59 14.07 19.15 7.24
C LYS A 59 14.29 18.06 8.27
N ASP A 60 13.24 17.31 8.57
CA ASP A 60 13.23 16.25 9.56
C ASP A 60 12.26 15.12 9.17
N GLU A 61 12.28 14.07 9.97
CA GLU A 61 11.43 12.89 9.81
C GLU A 61 9.93 13.23 9.88
N LEU A 62 9.54 14.19 10.71
CA LEU A 62 8.14 14.57 10.88
C LEU A 62 7.60 15.24 9.62
N ASP A 63 8.41 16.06 8.95
CA ASP A 63 8.07 16.66 7.66
C ASP A 63 7.90 15.61 6.56
N ILE A 64 8.74 14.57 6.55
CA ILE A 64 8.59 13.41 5.65
C ILE A 64 7.26 12.71 5.93
N MET A 65 6.94 12.44 7.20
CA MET A 65 5.70 11.74 7.57
C MET A 65 4.46 12.55 7.21
N LYS A 66 4.49 13.88 7.36
CA LYS A 66 3.40 14.76 6.91
C LYS A 66 3.20 14.68 5.40
N PHE A 67 4.28 14.74 4.63
CA PHE A 67 4.22 14.60 3.17
C PHE A 67 3.64 13.24 2.77
N ILE A 68 4.07 12.14 3.41
CA ILE A 68 3.52 10.81 3.13
C ILE A 68 2.03 10.75 3.43
N CYS A 69 1.60 11.25 4.60
CA CYS A 69 0.20 11.18 5.03
C CYS A 69 -0.74 12.08 4.22
N LYS A 70 -0.22 13.17 3.65
CA LYS A 70 -1.00 14.18 2.95
C LYS A 70 -0.81 14.09 1.44
N ASP A 71 0.31 14.60 0.95
CA ASP A 71 0.57 14.79 -0.48
C ASP A 71 0.72 13.47 -1.22
N PHE A 72 1.55 12.56 -0.70
CA PHE A 72 1.78 11.26 -1.32
C PHE A 72 0.49 10.43 -1.33
N TRP A 73 -0.15 10.26 -0.17
CA TRP A 73 -1.38 9.48 -0.06
C TRP A 73 -2.52 10.08 -0.91
N THR A 74 -2.66 11.41 -0.94
CA THR A 74 -3.66 12.07 -1.79
C THR A 74 -3.37 11.85 -3.26
N THR A 75 -2.11 11.81 -3.66
CA THR A 75 -1.77 11.61 -5.07
C THR A 75 -2.12 10.21 -5.55
N VAL A 76 -1.80 9.19 -4.75
CA VAL A 76 -2.02 7.76 -5.08
C VAL A 76 -3.47 7.33 -4.81
N PHE A 77 -4.02 7.73 -3.67
CA PHE A 77 -5.31 7.23 -3.16
C PHE A 77 -6.43 8.27 -3.12
N LYS A 78 -6.19 9.48 -3.64
CA LYS A 78 -7.18 10.60 -3.69
C LYS A 78 -7.77 10.96 -2.33
N LYS A 79 -7.04 10.65 -1.26
CA LYS A 79 -7.37 11.02 0.12
C LYS A 79 -6.11 11.04 0.99
N GLN A 80 -6.21 11.71 2.12
CA GLN A 80 -5.18 11.68 3.16
C GLN A 80 -5.32 10.42 4.03
N ILE A 81 -4.27 10.11 4.78
CA ILE A 81 -4.32 9.13 5.87
C ILE A 81 -5.31 9.59 6.94
N ASP A 82 -6.12 8.67 7.47
CA ASP A 82 -7.15 8.98 8.46
C ASP A 82 -6.55 9.21 9.86
N ASN A 83 -5.50 8.46 10.22
CA ASN A 83 -4.84 8.60 11.52
C ASN A 83 -3.34 8.29 11.41
N LEU A 84 -2.50 9.13 12.01
CA LEU A 84 -1.07 8.92 12.19
C LEU A 84 -0.77 8.78 13.67
N ARG A 85 -0.22 7.63 14.07
CA ARG A 85 0.29 7.40 15.44
C ARG A 85 1.80 7.20 15.40
N THR A 86 2.50 7.61 16.44
CA THR A 86 3.94 7.37 16.60
C THR A 86 4.27 7.07 18.05
N ASN A 87 5.33 6.29 18.27
CA ASN A 87 5.92 6.12 19.59
C ASN A 87 7.05 7.13 19.87
N HIS A 88 7.32 8.06 18.95
CA HIS A 88 8.44 9.01 18.99
C HIS A 88 9.84 8.36 19.06
N GLN A 89 9.94 7.08 18.73
CA GLN A 89 11.18 6.30 18.66
C GLN A 89 11.35 5.70 17.25
N GLY A 90 10.93 6.43 16.22
CA GLY A 90 11.04 6.03 14.81
C GLY A 90 9.95 5.07 14.30
N ILE A 91 8.97 4.68 15.13
CA ILE A 91 7.83 3.86 14.66
C ILE A 91 6.63 4.76 14.39
N TYR A 92 6.07 4.62 13.18
CA TYR A 92 4.84 5.28 12.76
C TYR A 92 3.81 4.26 12.30
N VAL A 93 2.55 4.53 12.61
CA VAL A 93 1.40 3.74 12.17
C VAL A 93 0.47 4.66 11.40
N LEU A 94 0.28 4.34 10.12
CA LEU A 94 -0.61 5.05 9.20
C LEU A 94 -1.89 4.23 9.05
N GLN A 95 -3.00 4.79 9.47
CA GLN A 95 -4.31 4.16 9.39
C GLN A 95 -5.10 4.72 8.21
N ASP A 96 -5.48 3.83 7.29
CA ASP A 96 -6.42 4.11 6.22
C ASP A 96 -7.67 3.25 6.44
N ASN A 97 -8.80 3.90 6.78
CA ASN A 97 -10.06 3.24 7.15
C ASN A 97 -10.79 2.62 5.95
N LYS A 98 -10.47 3.05 4.74
CA LYS A 98 -11.16 2.66 3.50
C LYS A 98 -10.13 2.43 2.41
N PHE A 99 -9.22 1.49 2.66
CA PHE A 99 -8.05 1.30 1.82
C PHE A 99 -8.47 0.73 0.46
N ARG A 100 -8.35 1.55 -0.59
CA ARG A 100 -9.00 1.32 -1.89
C ARG A 100 -8.58 0.02 -2.57
N LEU A 101 -7.35 -0.42 -2.36
CA LEU A 101 -6.83 -1.68 -2.92
C LEU A 101 -7.55 -2.91 -2.36
N LEU A 102 -8.07 -2.84 -1.13
CA LEU A 102 -8.77 -3.95 -0.47
C LEU A 102 -10.28 -3.94 -0.66
N ILE A 103 -10.88 -2.79 -0.98
CA ILE A 103 -12.34 -2.70 -1.19
C ILE A 103 -12.80 -3.57 -2.37
N GLN A 104 -11.99 -3.69 -3.41
CA GLN A 104 -12.30 -4.57 -4.56
C GLN A 104 -12.11 -6.05 -4.21
N LEU A 105 -11.16 -6.37 -3.32
CA LEU A 105 -10.91 -7.73 -2.85
C LEU A 105 -12.05 -8.24 -1.94
N SER A 106 -12.64 -7.37 -1.11
CA SER A 106 -13.76 -7.75 -0.22
C SER A 106 -15.08 -8.02 -0.95
N ALA A 107 -15.21 -7.58 -2.22
CA ALA A 107 -16.37 -7.90 -3.06
C ALA A 107 -16.30 -9.33 -3.64
N GLY A 108 -15.13 -9.95 -3.67
CA GLY A 108 -14.92 -11.32 -4.15
C GLY A 108 -15.10 -12.36 -3.04
N LYS A 109 -15.94 -13.38 -3.27
CA LYS A 109 -16.12 -14.50 -2.32
C LYS A 109 -14.87 -15.35 -2.09
N GLN A 110 -13.83 -15.19 -2.92
CA GLN A 110 -12.62 -16.01 -2.93
C GLN A 110 -11.72 -15.81 -1.68
N TYR A 111 -11.82 -14.68 -0.98
CA TYR A 111 -10.98 -14.39 0.19
C TYR A 111 -11.65 -14.71 1.54
N LEU A 112 -12.94 -15.09 1.54
CA LEU A 112 -13.65 -15.51 2.75
C LEU A 112 -13.08 -16.80 3.36
N GLU A 113 -12.52 -17.70 2.55
CA GLU A 113 -11.94 -18.96 3.04
C GLU A 113 -10.59 -18.77 3.73
N HIS A 114 -9.85 -17.71 3.39
CA HIS A 114 -8.54 -17.39 3.96
C HIS A 114 -8.60 -16.28 5.02
N ALA A 115 -9.75 -15.62 5.18
CA ALA A 115 -9.95 -14.65 6.24
C ALA A 115 -9.87 -15.37 7.59
N SER A 116 -9.01 -14.87 8.49
CA SER A 116 -9.00 -15.33 9.87
C SER A 116 -10.40 -15.15 10.44
N LYS A 117 -10.99 -16.22 10.99
CA LYS A 117 -12.24 -16.14 11.75
C LYS A 117 -11.99 -15.17 12.89
N ALA A 118 -12.44 -13.93 12.73
CA ALA A 118 -12.45 -12.96 13.80
C ALA A 118 -13.43 -13.49 14.86
N ASN A 119 -12.89 -14.18 15.86
CA ASN A 119 -13.64 -14.49 17.07
C ASN A 119 -13.91 -13.15 17.77
N SER A 120 -15.07 -12.56 17.47
CA SER A 120 -15.66 -11.53 18.30
C SER A 120 -15.91 -12.13 19.68
N ARG A 121 -15.11 -11.74 20.66
CA ARG A 121 -15.51 -11.77 22.07
C ARG A 121 -16.30 -10.51 22.38
#